data_AF-A0A1I5VSZ0-F1
#
_entry.id   AF-A0A1I5VSZ0-F1
#
_cell.length_a   1.000
_cell.length_b   1.000
_cell.length_c   1.000
_cell.angle_alpha   90.00
_cell.angle_beta   90.00
_cell.angle_gamma   90.00
#
_symmetry.space_group_name_H-M   'P 1'
#
loop_
_entity.id
_entity.type
_entity.pdbx_description
1 polymer ?
#
loop_
_entity_poly.entity_id
_entity_poly.type
_entity_poly.pdbx_seq_one_letter_code
_entity_poly.pdbx_strand_id
1 'polypeptide(L)'
;MLLNKPYSTKDVGARYGVDAHTIGDWIRKGCPTPEGRVFLPARKFGRGWKIYEEDLVLFEHRLRRSAPDRPRLDLDPDNTTEENTE
;
A
#
# COMPACT_ATOMS: atom_id res chain seq x y z
N MET A 1 -4.75 -6.30 -21.79
CA MET A 1 -5.78 -5.66 -20.93
C MET A 1 -6.06 -6.62 -19.79
N LEU A 2 -5.57 -6.33 -18.59
CA LEU A 2 -5.97 -7.11 -17.42
C LEU A 2 -7.49 -6.91 -17.27
N LEU A 3 -8.26 -8.00 -17.32
CA LEU A 3 -9.67 -7.92 -16.97
C LEU A 3 -9.74 -7.52 -15.49
N ASN A 4 -10.03 -6.25 -15.24
CA ASN A 4 -10.13 -5.68 -13.90
C ASN A 4 -11.40 -6.18 -13.20
N LYS A 5 -11.43 -7.45 -12.84
CA LYS A 5 -12.49 -8.04 -12.01
C LYS A 5 -12.40 -7.40 -10.63
N PRO A 6 -13.46 -6.71 -10.16
CA PRO A 6 -13.44 -6.12 -8.84
C PRO A 6 -13.69 -7.20 -7.78
N TYR A 7 -12.90 -7.16 -6.70
CA TYR A 7 -13.04 -7.99 -5.51
C TYR A 7 -14.00 -7.34 -4.50
N SER A 8 -14.69 -8.18 -3.74
CA SER A 8 -15.43 -7.75 -2.54
C SER A 8 -14.51 -7.70 -1.33
N THR A 9 -14.97 -7.07 -0.24
CA THR A 9 -14.25 -7.10 1.04
C THR A 9 -14.07 -8.52 1.59
N LYS A 10 -14.96 -9.45 1.25
CA LYS A 10 -14.86 -10.86 1.63
C LYS A 10 -13.75 -11.57 0.87
N ASP A 11 -13.65 -11.35 -0.43
CA ASP A 11 -12.61 -11.94 -1.28
C ASP A 11 -11.22 -11.45 -0.84
N VAL A 12 -11.11 -10.14 -0.61
CA VAL A 12 -9.87 -9.51 -0.13
C VAL A 12 -9.54 -10.00 1.29
N GLY A 13 -10.53 -10.14 2.16
CA GLY A 13 -10.32 -10.69 3.51
C GLY A 13 -9.75 -12.10 3.47
N ALA A 14 -10.31 -12.98 2.64
CA ALA A 14 -9.78 -14.32 2.42
C ALA A 14 -8.33 -14.32 1.90
N ARG A 15 -7.97 -13.36 1.02
CA ARG A 15 -6.60 -13.20 0.49
C ARG A 15 -5.59 -12.83 1.57
N TYR A 16 -5.94 -11.92 2.50
CA TYR A 16 -5.04 -11.49 3.58
C TYR A 16 -5.19 -12.28 4.89
N GLY A 17 -6.08 -13.28 4.93
CA GLY A 17 -6.35 -14.06 6.14
C GLY A 17 -7.04 -13.26 7.25
N VAL A 18 -7.82 -12.23 6.89
CA VAL A 18 -8.56 -11.37 7.82
C VAL A 18 -10.05 -11.35 7.49
N ASP A 19 -10.86 -10.89 8.42
CA ASP A 19 -12.30 -10.80 8.22
C ASP A 19 -12.69 -9.59 7.33
N ALA A 20 -13.89 -9.66 6.74
CA ALA A 20 -14.39 -8.62 5.84
C ALA A 20 -14.63 -7.27 6.54
N HIS A 21 -14.85 -7.26 7.86
CA HIS A 21 -15.00 -6.01 8.63
C HIS A 21 -13.64 -5.33 8.76
N THR A 22 -12.56 -6.07 8.99
CA THR A 22 -11.19 -5.54 8.98
C THR A 22 -10.84 -4.89 7.64
N ILE A 23 -11.18 -5.51 6.50
CA ILE A 23 -11.01 -4.86 5.19
C ILE A 23 -11.84 -3.58 5.08
N GLY A 24 -13.07 -3.58 5.60
CA GLY A 24 -13.89 -2.37 5.67
C GLY A 24 -13.28 -1.27 6.55
N ASP A 25 -12.59 -1.64 7.62
CA ASP A 25 -11.85 -0.71 8.48
C ASP A 25 -10.61 -0.16 7.76
N TRP A 26 -9.88 -0.98 6.98
CA TRP A 26 -8.76 -0.47 6.17
C TRP A 26 -9.20 0.55 5.12
N ILE A 27 -10.40 0.39 4.57
CA ILE A 27 -10.99 1.35 3.62
C ILE A 27 -11.39 2.65 4.34
N ARG A 28 -12.04 2.57 5.50
CA ARG A 28 -12.64 3.75 6.16
C ARG A 28 -11.70 4.47 7.14
N LYS A 29 -10.91 3.69 7.88
CA LYS A 29 -10.06 4.13 9.00
C LYS A 29 -8.58 3.94 8.72
N GLY A 30 -8.23 3.21 7.66
CA GLY A 30 -6.84 2.87 7.35
C GLY A 30 -6.31 1.71 8.20
N CYS A 31 -5.44 0.91 7.58
CA CYS A 31 -4.65 -0.14 8.23
C CYS A 31 -3.59 0.50 9.13
N PRO A 32 -3.52 0.16 10.43
CA PRO A 32 -2.51 0.70 11.33
C PRO A 32 -1.13 0.13 11.01
N THR A 33 -0.14 1.01 10.90
CA THR A 33 1.28 0.69 10.69
C THR A 33 2.14 1.53 11.64
N PRO A 34 3.40 1.16 11.92
CA PRO A 34 4.28 1.94 12.80
C PRO A 34 4.46 3.40 12.37
N GLU A 35 4.45 3.68 11.06
CA GLU A 35 4.62 5.03 10.51
C GLU A 35 3.31 5.81 10.36
N GLY A 36 2.16 5.19 10.61
CA GLY A 36 0.85 5.83 10.44
C GLY A 36 -0.22 4.89 9.92
N ARG A 37 -1.21 5.42 9.20
CA ARG A 37 -2.34 4.63 8.67
C ARG A 37 -2.26 4.57 7.15
N VAL A 38 -2.33 3.35 6.60
CA VAL A 38 -2.36 3.12 5.16
C VAL A 38 -3.79 2.78 4.74
N PHE A 39 -4.38 3.59 3.88
CA PHE A 39 -5.75 3.38 3.41
C PHE A 39 -5.78 2.44 2.20
N LEU A 40 -6.71 1.49 2.22
CA LEU A 40 -7.00 0.63 1.08
C LEU A 40 -7.95 1.38 0.12
N PRO A 41 -7.51 1.70 -1.11
CA PRO A 41 -8.40 2.33 -2.09
C PRO A 41 -9.52 1.35 -2.49
N ALA A 42 -10.74 1.86 -2.54
CA ALA A 42 -11.91 1.09 -2.94
C ALA A 42 -13.00 2.03 -3.46
N ARG A 43 -13.85 1.53 -4.36
CA ARG A 43 -15.03 2.25 -4.85
C ARG A 43 -16.27 1.75 -4.12
N LYS A 44 -17.07 2.68 -3.57
CA LYS A 44 -18.35 2.35 -2.95
C LYS A 44 -19.37 2.03 -4.04
N PHE A 45 -20.00 0.86 -3.96
CA PHE A 45 -21.02 0.43 -4.93
C PHE A 45 -22.26 -0.08 -4.18
N GLY A 46 -23.27 0.78 -4.06
CA GLY A 46 -24.44 0.53 -3.22
C GLY A 46 -24.06 0.33 -1.75
N ARG A 47 -24.40 -0.84 -1.21
CA ARG A 47 -24.10 -1.23 0.18
C ARG A 47 -22.69 -1.82 0.37
N GLY A 48 -21.98 -2.13 -0.72
CA GLY A 48 -20.68 -2.79 -0.67
C GLY A 48 -19.53 -1.93 -1.18
N TRP A 49 -18.31 -2.47 -1.05
CA TRP A 49 -17.10 -1.92 -1.65
C TRP A 49 -16.60 -2.83 -2.77
N LYS A 50 -16.04 -2.21 -3.81
CA LYS A 50 -15.35 -2.87 -4.92
C LYS A 50 -13.90 -2.44 -4.91
N ILE A 51 -13.02 -3.42 -4.83
CA ILE A 51 -11.57 -3.22 -4.73
C ILE A 51 -10.97 -3.82 -5.99
N TYR A 52 -10.18 -3.04 -6.73
CA TYR A 52 -9.55 -3.54 -7.96
C TYR A 52 -8.15 -4.07 -7.67
N GLU A 53 -7.60 -4.89 -8.57
CA GLU A 53 -6.26 -5.46 -8.37
C GLU A 53 -5.19 -4.36 -8.25
N GLU A 54 -5.30 -3.29 -9.06
CA GLU A 54 -4.40 -2.14 -8.99
C GLU A 54 -4.42 -1.43 -7.62
N ASP A 55 -5.59 -1.40 -6.97
CA ASP A 55 -5.74 -0.81 -5.65
C ASP A 55 -5.04 -1.66 -4.58
N LEU A 56 -5.12 -2.99 -4.71
CA LEU A 56 -4.42 -3.94 -3.83
C LEU A 56 -2.90 -3.82 -3.98
N VAL A 57 -2.41 -3.78 -5.21
CA VAL A 57 -0.97 -3.64 -5.48
C VAL A 57 -0.44 -2.33 -4.89
N LEU A 58 -1.18 -1.23 -5.05
CA LEU A 58 -0.81 0.06 -4.47
C LEU A 58 -0.81 0.02 -2.94
N PHE A 59 -1.82 -0.63 -2.35
CA PHE A 59 -1.92 -0.81 -0.90
C PHE A 59 -0.76 -1.63 -0.33
N GLU A 60 -0.44 -2.78 -0.94
CA GLU A 60 0.69 -3.64 -0.55
C GLU A 60 2.03 -2.91 -0.64
N HIS A 61 2.24 -2.13 -1.70
CA HIS A 61 3.45 -1.33 -1.86
C HIS A 61 3.56 -0.25 -0.76
N ARG A 62 2.45 0.38 -0.36
CA ARG A 62 2.43 1.34 0.75
C ARG A 62 2.71 0.66 2.09
N LEU A 63 2.11 -0.50 2.35
CA LEU A 63 2.37 -1.28 3.56
C LEU A 63 3.84 -1.67 3.71
N ARG A 64 4.50 -2.09 2.62
CA ARG A 64 5.93 -2.43 2.64
C ARG A 64 6.82 -1.24 2.99
N ARG A 65 6.44 -0.03 2.55
CA ARG A 65 7.22 1.18 2.88
C ARG A 65 7.10 1.58 4.34
N SER A 66 5.99 1.24 4.99
CA SER A 66 5.77 1.47 6.42
C SER A 66 6.33 0.38 7.33
N ALA A 67 7.05 -0.61 6.78
CA ALA A 67 7.71 -1.65 7.56
C ALA A 67 9.05 -1.11 8.12
N PRO A 68 9.32 -1.27 9.43
CA PRO A 68 10.50 -0.71 10.10
C PRO A 68 11.81 -1.39 9.68
N ASP A 69 11.76 -2.56 9.06
CA ASP A 69 12.94 -3.33 8.63
C ASP A 69 13.41 -2.96 7.21
N ARG A 70 13.10 -1.74 6.75
CA ARG A 70 13.68 -1.26 5.50
C ARG A 70 15.14 -0.93 5.76
N PRO A 71 16.11 -1.63 5.15
CA PRO A 71 17.50 -1.20 5.24
C PRO A 71 17.56 0.21 4.68
N ARG A 72 18.02 1.14 5.52
CA ARG A 72 18.31 2.50 5.12
C ARG A 72 19.34 2.41 3.99
N LEU A 73 18.92 2.76 2.78
CA LEU A 73 19.85 2.86 1.66
C LEU A 73 20.67 4.12 1.93
N ASP A 74 21.82 3.95 2.58
CA ASP A 74 22.81 4.99 2.75
C ASP A 74 23.40 5.27 1.37
N LEU A 75 22.71 6.13 0.62
CA LEU A 75 23.23 6.73 -0.60
C LEU A 75 24.30 7.70 -0.15
N ASP A 76 25.55 7.26 -0.15
CA ASP A 76 26.68 8.18 -0.08
C ASP A 76 26.52 9.19 -1.22
N PRO A 77 26.42 10.51 -0.93
CA PRO A 77 26.46 11.50 -1.98
C PRO A 77 27.85 11.41 -2.59
N ASP A 78 27.93 10.80 -3.77
CA ASP A 78 29.17 10.68 -4.51
C ASP A 78 29.81 12.07 -4.63
N ASN A 79 31.07 12.09 -4.21
CA ASN A 79 31.94 13.23 -4.04
C ASN A 79 32.18 13.89 -5.40
N THR A 80 31.43 14.95 -5.72
CA THR A 80 31.83 15.85 -6.81
C THR A 80 33.07 16.59 -6.34
N THR A 81 34.23 16.00 -6.60
CA THR A 81 35.53 16.63 -6.40
C THR A 81 35.58 17.84 -7.32
N GLU A 82 35.55 19.03 -6.72
CA GLU A 82 35.93 20.26 -7.38
C GLU A 82 37.42 20.16 -7.76
N GLU A 83 37.73 19.72 -8.97
CA GLU A 83 39.02 20.03 -9.59
C GLU A 83 39.02 21.51 -9.97
N ASN A 84 39.44 22.35 -9.02
CA ASN A 84 40.06 23.62 -9.33
C ASN A 84 41.46 23.31 -9.89
N THR A 85 41.75 23.77 -11.10
CA THR A 85 43.13 23.98 -11.55
C THR A 85 43.18 25.29 -12.35
N GLU A 86 44.21 26.06 -12.00
CA GLU A 86 44.57 27.43 -12.40
C GLU A 86 44.37 27.85 -13.85
#